data_AF-A0AAW2NSJ4-F1
#
_entry.id   AF-A0AAW2NSJ4-F1
#
_cell.length_a   1.000
_cell.length_b   1.000
_cell.length_c   1.000
_cell.angle_alpha   90.00
_cell.angle_beta   90.00
_cell.angle_gamma   90.00
#
_symmetry.space_group_name_H-M   'P 1'
#
loop_
_entity.id
_entity.type
_entity.pdbx_description
1 polymer ?
#
loop_
_entity_poly.entity_id
_entity_poly.type
_entity_poly.pdbx_seq_one_letter_code
_entity_poly.pdbx_strand_id
1 'polypeptide(L)'
;MESEFIALKLKGQEAEWLRTLVGDMPMWGSSVMVSLYCDSQTAIGIAKNYAYNGKRRHIRISHSAVKELLKNGIISLEYVRSERNLADPLTKGLTRRVILETSRAIGLNPLD
;
A
#
# COMPACT_ATOMS: atom_id res chain seq x y z
N MET A 1 4.62 9.41 -8.43
CA MET A 1 4.46 10.11 -7.12
C MET A 1 2.99 10.36 -6.80
N GLU A 2 2.23 11.04 -7.66
CA GLU A 2 0.80 11.24 -7.43
C GLU A 2 0.01 9.93 -7.39
N SER A 3 0.24 9.04 -8.37
CA SER A 3 -0.31 7.67 -8.40
C SER A 3 0.00 6.90 -7.12
N GLU A 4 1.26 6.90 -6.68
CA GLU A 4 1.71 6.24 -5.45
C GLU A 4 0.96 6.74 -4.22
N PHE A 5 0.80 8.06 -4.08
CA PHE A 5 0.10 8.63 -2.91
C PHE A 5 -1.39 8.32 -2.91
N ILE A 6 -2.02 8.33 -4.08
CA ILE A 6 -3.42 7.92 -4.21
C ILE A 6 -3.57 6.45 -3.86
N ALA A 7 -2.69 5.59 -4.38
CA ALA A 7 -2.67 4.16 -4.07
C ALA A 7 -2.46 3.91 -2.57
N LEU A 8 -1.47 4.56 -1.94
CA LEU A 8 -1.22 4.45 -0.50
C LEU A 8 -2.42 4.89 0.33
N LYS A 9 -3.09 6.00 -0.04
CA LYS A 9 -4.31 6.43 0.63
C LYS A 9 -5.40 5.36 0.55
N LEU A 10 -5.72 4.89 -0.65
CA LEU A 10 -6.80 3.92 -0.86
C LEU A 10 -6.50 2.59 -0.15
N LYS A 11 -5.26 2.10 -0.23
CA LYS A 11 -4.83 0.87 0.45
C LYS A 11 -4.79 1.03 1.97
N GLY A 12 -4.46 2.23 2.47
CA GLY A 12 -4.54 2.53 3.88
C GLY A 12 -5.96 2.49 4.43
N GLN A 13 -6.93 3.04 3.68
CA GLN A 13 -8.34 2.97 4.05
C GLN A 13 -8.86 1.53 4.03
N GLU A 14 -8.45 0.74 3.04
CA GLU A 14 -8.77 -0.69 2.98
C GLU A 14 -8.17 -1.46 4.17
N ALA A 15 -6.93 -1.15 4.56
CA ALA A 15 -6.28 -1.74 5.72
C ALA A 15 -6.99 -1.41 7.04
N GLU A 16 -7.47 -0.18 7.20
CA GLU A 16 -8.29 0.23 8.34
C GLU A 16 -9.61 -0.54 8.39
N TRP A 17 -10.26 -0.70 7.23
CA TRP A 17 -11.49 -1.49 7.12
C TRP A 17 -11.25 -2.96 7.48
N LEU A 18 -10.21 -3.59 6.92
CA LEU A 18 -9.83 -4.96 7.23
C LEU A 18 -9.52 -5.15 8.72
N ARG A 19 -8.80 -4.20 9.33
CA ARG A 19 -8.51 -4.24 10.77
C ARG A 19 -9.78 -4.17 11.60
N THR A 20 -10.74 -3.34 11.21
CA THR A 20 -12.04 -3.24 11.88
C THR A 20 -12.79 -4.56 11.75
N LEU A 21 -12.90 -5.11 10.54
CA LEU A 21 -13.56 -6.38 10.27
C LEU A 21 -12.96 -7.54 11.06
N VAL A 22 -11.64 -7.63 11.13
CA VAL A 22 -10.93 -8.67 11.91
C VAL A 22 -11.11 -8.44 13.42
N GLY A 23 -11.15 -7.18 13.86
CA GLY A 23 -11.38 -6.80 15.25
C GLY A 23 -12.75 -7.22 15.78
N ASP A 24 -13.76 -7.30 14.92
CA ASP A 24 -15.11 -7.78 15.26
C ASP A 24 -15.17 -9.31 15.44
N MET A 25 -14.12 -10.05 15.04
CA MET A 25 -14.08 -11.50 15.18
C MET A 25 -13.61 -11.91 16.59
N PRO A 26 -14.32 -12.83 17.29
CA PRO A 26 -14.03 -13.20 18.68
C PRO A 26 -12.62 -13.75 18.97
N MET A 27 -11.93 -14.23 17.94
CA MET A 27 -10.68 -14.99 18.05
C MET A 27 -9.42 -14.19 17.72
N TRP A 28 -9.53 -13.10 16.96
CA TRP A 28 -8.37 -12.48 16.31
C TRP A 28 -7.84 -11.21 16.98
N GLY A 29 -8.69 -10.49 17.74
CA GLY A 29 -8.31 -9.23 18.39
C GLY A 29 -7.98 -8.10 17.40
N SER A 30 -8.08 -6.85 17.85
CA SER A 30 -8.03 -5.65 17.01
C SER A 30 -6.64 -4.99 16.88
N SER A 31 -5.54 -5.70 17.18
CA SER A 31 -4.23 -5.07 17.44
C SER A 31 -3.16 -5.26 16.35
N VAL A 32 -3.48 -5.83 15.19
CA VAL A 32 -2.46 -6.06 14.15
C VAL A 32 -2.34 -4.83 13.23
N MET A 33 -1.13 -4.27 13.17
CA MET A 33 -0.76 -3.24 12.20
C MET A 33 -0.56 -3.88 10.83
N VAL A 34 -1.12 -3.29 9.76
CA VAL A 34 -1.04 -3.82 8.40
C VAL A 34 0.18 -3.24 7.67
N SER A 35 1.11 -4.09 7.22
CA SER A 35 2.24 -3.65 6.40
C SER A 35 1.82 -3.42 4.95
N LEU A 36 1.97 -2.17 4.49
CA LEU A 36 1.83 -1.82 3.07
C LEU A 36 3.20 -1.70 2.42
N TYR A 37 3.38 -2.42 1.32
CA TYR A 37 4.61 -2.45 0.53
C TYR A 37 4.54 -1.44 -0.62
N CYS A 38 5.59 -0.64 -0.79
CA CYS A 38 5.70 0.35 -1.87
C CYS A 38 7.12 0.35 -2.45
N ASP A 39 7.23 0.45 -3.78
CA ASP A 39 8.51 0.50 -4.49
C ASP A 39 9.06 1.92 -4.67
N SER A 40 8.28 2.93 -4.29
CA SER A 40 8.71 4.33 -4.32
C SER A 40 9.25 4.78 -2.97
N GLN A 41 10.57 4.71 -2.80
CA GLN A 41 11.25 5.25 -1.60
C GLN A 41 10.91 6.73 -1.36
N THR A 42 10.76 7.50 -2.44
CA THR A 42 10.34 8.91 -2.35
C THR A 42 8.94 9.04 -1.78
N ALA A 43 7.98 8.21 -2.20
CA ALA A 43 6.62 8.23 -1.65
C ALA A 43 6.61 7.84 -0.17
N ILE A 44 7.36 6.78 0.20
CA ILE A 44 7.53 6.36 1.60
C ILE A 44 8.12 7.49 2.45
N GLY A 45 9.20 8.12 1.96
CA GLY A 45 9.86 9.22 2.64
C GLY A 45 8.92 10.40 2.86
N ILE A 46 8.16 10.80 1.84
CA ILE A 46 7.18 11.89 1.98
C ILE A 46 6.06 11.51 2.95
N ALA A 47 5.55 10.27 2.91
CA ALA A 47 4.46 9.81 3.77
C ALA A 47 4.88 9.77 5.25
N LYS A 48 6.12 9.36 5.55
CA LYS A 48 6.66 9.31 6.92
C LYS A 48 7.07 10.68 7.46
N ASN A 49 7.37 11.64 6.60
CA ASN A 49 7.83 12.97 7.01
C ASN A 49 6.70 13.96 7.33
N TYR A 50 7.02 14.95 8.16
CA TYR A 50 6.01 15.89 8.67
C TYR A 50 5.44 16.85 7.62
N ALA A 51 6.21 17.19 6.58
CA ALA A 51 5.88 18.27 5.66
C ALA A 51 5.89 17.81 4.20
N TYR A 52 4.70 17.71 3.60
CA TYR A 52 4.55 17.75 2.16
C TYR A 52 4.50 19.22 1.71
N ASN A 53 5.59 19.71 1.13
CA ASN A 53 5.73 21.11 0.69
C ASN A 53 5.10 21.38 -0.70
N GLY A 54 4.35 20.43 -1.26
CA GLY A 54 3.82 20.53 -2.62
C GLY A 54 2.56 21.37 -2.74
N LYS A 55 2.37 22.01 -3.91
CA LYS A 55 1.25 22.92 -4.21
C LYS A 55 -0.07 22.22 -4.60
N ARG A 56 -0.05 20.89 -4.81
CA ARG A 56 -1.23 20.12 -5.28
C ARG A 56 -2.14 19.72 -4.10
N ARG A 57 -3.34 20.32 -4.05
CA ARG A 57 -4.32 20.11 -2.95
C ARG A 57 -4.70 18.65 -2.74
N HIS A 58 -4.97 17.90 -3.81
CA HIS A 58 -5.42 16.50 -3.73
C HIS A 58 -4.32 15.56 -3.20
N ILE A 59 -3.06 15.82 -3.54
CA ILE A 59 -1.92 15.10 -2.97
C ILE A 59 -1.77 15.44 -1.48
N ARG A 60 -1.94 16.71 -1.09
CA ARG A 60 -1.90 17.12 0.32
C ARG A 60 -2.97 16.40 1.15
N ILE A 61 -4.20 16.29 0.65
CA ILE A 61 -5.27 15.55 1.32
C ILE A 61 -4.90 14.07 1.48
N SER A 62 -4.36 13.46 0.42
CA SER A 62 -3.94 12.05 0.45
C SER A 62 -2.77 11.81 1.42
N HIS A 63 -1.80 12.72 1.46
CA HIS A 63 -0.69 12.71 2.40
C HIS A 63 -1.17 12.79 3.85
N SER A 64 -2.07 13.74 4.17
CA SER A 64 -2.65 13.86 5.51
C SER A 64 -3.32 12.56 5.97
N ALA A 65 -4.14 11.94 5.10
CA ALA A 65 -4.82 10.69 5.42
C ALA A 65 -3.83 9.54 5.68
N VAL A 66 -2.83 9.34 4.80
CA VAL A 66 -1.81 8.30 4.99
C VAL A 66 -1.01 8.53 6.27
N LYS A 67 -0.69 9.79 6.58
CA LYS A 67 0.05 10.17 7.78
C LYS A 67 -0.75 9.89 9.06
N GLU A 68 -2.06 10.12 9.06
CA GLU A 68 -2.94 9.77 10.19
C GLU A 68 -2.99 8.26 10.43
N LEU A 69 -3.13 7.46 9.37
CA LEU A 69 -3.12 6.00 9.46
C LEU A 69 -1.79 5.46 10.02
N LEU A 70 -0.66 6.04 9.60
CA LEU A 70 0.66 5.74 10.15
C LEU A 70 0.76 6.12 11.63
N LYS A 71 0.32 7.33 11.99
CA LYS A 71 0.39 7.85 13.37
C LYS A 71 -0.44 7.01 14.33
N ASN A 72 -1.60 6.53 13.88
CA ASN A 72 -2.51 5.70 14.66
C ASN A 72 -2.09 4.22 14.71
N GLY A 73 -0.96 3.85 14.08
CA GLY A 73 -0.47 2.48 14.04
C GLY A 73 -1.41 1.52 13.29
N ILE A 74 -2.27 2.04 12.41
CA ILE A 74 -3.16 1.22 11.57
C ILE A 74 -2.32 0.51 10.51
N ILE A 75 -1.40 1.24 9.89
CA ILE A 75 -0.54 0.75 8.82
C ILE A 75 0.94 0.98 9.14
N SER A 76 1.79 0.16 8.54
CA SER A 76 3.21 0.42 8.37
C SER A 76 3.53 0.58 6.88
N LEU A 77 4.63 1.29 6.56
CA LEU A 77 5.13 1.41 5.18
C LEU A 77 6.52 0.78 5.06
N GLU A 78 6.60 -0.23 4.21
CA GLU A 78 7.82 -0.99 3.91
C GLU A 78 8.22 -0.84 2.45
N TYR A 79 9.53 -0.75 2.20
CA TYR A 79 10.04 -0.72 0.86
C TYR A 79 10.07 -2.13 0.27
N VAL A 80 9.55 -2.28 -0.95
CA VAL A 80 9.72 -3.48 -1.77
C VAL A 80 10.40 -3.10 -3.07
N ARG A 81 11.31 -3.94 -3.56
CA ARG A 81 11.89 -3.73 -4.88
C ARG A 81 10.80 -3.89 -5.95
N SER A 82 10.81 -3.05 -7.00
CA SER A 82 9.79 -3.11 -8.07
C SER A 82 9.67 -4.50 -8.70
N GLU A 83 10.78 -5.23 -8.88
CA GLU A 83 10.75 -6.58 -9.45
C GLU A 83 10.06 -7.62 -8.53
N ARG A 84 9.88 -7.28 -7.25
CA ARG A 84 9.18 -8.09 -6.25
C ARG A 84 7.84 -7.50 -5.84
N ASN A 85 7.43 -6.36 -6.41
CA ASN A 85 6.17 -5.75 -6.08
C ASN A 85 5.03 -6.48 -6.82
N LEU A 86 4.25 -7.26 -6.06
CA LEU A 86 3.14 -8.05 -6.60
C LEU A 86 2.00 -7.18 -7.17
N ALA A 87 1.96 -5.89 -6.84
CA ALA A 87 0.98 -4.95 -7.37
C ALA A 87 1.37 -4.35 -8.74
N ASP A 88 2.64 -4.39 -9.13
CA ASP A 88 3.12 -3.81 -10.38
C ASP A 88 2.45 -4.41 -11.63
N PRO A 89 2.24 -5.74 -11.75
CA PRO A 89 1.52 -6.34 -12.89
C PRO A 89 0.09 -5.82 -13.07
N LEU A 90 -0.54 -5.34 -11.99
CA LEU A 90 -1.90 -4.82 -12.00
C LEU A 90 -1.97 -3.33 -12.31
N THR A 91 -0.83 -2.63 -12.34
CA THR A 91 -0.76 -1.17 -12.45
C THR A 91 0.17 -0.67 -13.57
N LYS A 92 1.04 -1.53 -14.10
CA LYS A 92 2.06 -1.21 -15.11
C LYS A 92 2.03 -2.21 -16.27
N GLY A 93 2.41 -1.76 -17.46
CA GLY A 93 2.68 -2.64 -18.60
C GLY A 93 4.03 -3.33 -18.44
N LEU A 94 4.04 -4.56 -17.90
CA LEU A 94 5.25 -5.35 -17.67
C LEU A 94 5.44 -6.44 -18.73
N THR A 95 6.64 -7.03 -18.78
CA THR A 95 6.91 -8.15 -19.66
C THR A 95 6.15 -9.40 -19.22
N ARG A 96 5.78 -10.27 -20.16
CA ARG A 96 5.08 -11.54 -19.89
C ARG A 96 5.75 -12.38 -18.80
N ARG A 97 7.08 -12.38 -18.78
CA ARG A 97 7.85 -13.11 -17.77
C ARG A 97 7.55 -12.62 -16.36
N VAL A 98 7.63 -11.32 -16.12
CA VAL A 98 7.37 -10.75 -14.78
C VAL A 98 5.91 -10.98 -14.37
N ILE A 99 4.96 -10.86 -15.32
CA ILE A 99 3.55 -11.17 -15.07
C ILE A 99 3.39 -12.63 -14.63
N LEU A 100 3.98 -13.61 -15.33
CA LEU A 100 3.87 -15.02 -14.97
C LEU A 100 4.50 -15.34 -13.61
N GLU A 101 5.68 -14.75 -13.32
CA GLU A 101 6.37 -14.93 -12.02
C GLU A 101 5.52 -14.38 -10.86
N THR A 102 4.98 -13.18 -11.03
CA THR A 102 4.14 -12.52 -10.01
C THR A 102 2.74 -13.14 -9.89
N SER A 103 2.11 -13.59 -10.98
CA SER A 103 0.83 -14.32 -10.96
C SER A 103 0.91 -15.55 -10.06
N ARG A 104 1.98 -16.34 -10.16
CA ARG A 104 2.20 -17.49 -9.27
C ARG A 104 2.35 -17.06 -7.81
N ALA A 105 3.07 -15.96 -7.56
CA ALA A 105 3.29 -15.45 -6.22
C ALA A 105 2.00 -14.90 -5.54
N ILE A 106 1.01 -14.45 -6.32
CA ILE A 106 -0.33 -14.08 -5.82
C ILE A 106 -1.32 -15.26 -5.82
N GLY A 107 -0.85 -16.48 -6.12
CA GLY A 107 -1.68 -17.69 -6.10
C GLY A 107 -2.49 -17.96 -7.37
N LEU A 108 -2.24 -17.21 -8.45
CA LEU A 108 -2.85 -17.48 -9.76
C LEU A 108 -1.98 -18.49 -10.53
N ASN A 109 -2.47 -19.71 -10.64
CA ASN A 109 -1.90 -20.71 -11.53
C ASN A 109 -2.52 -20.59 -12.93
N PRO A 110 -1.76 -20.80 -14.00
CA PRO A 110 -2.33 -20.99 -15.33
C PRO A 110 -3.37 -22.12 -15.26
N LEU A 111 -4.52 -21.90 -15.89
CA LEU A 111 -5.47 -22.99 -16.13
C LEU A 111 -4.81 -23.92 -17.15
N ASP A 112 -4.58 -25.17 -16.76
CA ASP A 112 -4.09 -26.24 -17.63
C ASP A 112 -5.11 -26.58 -18.73
#